data_AF-A0A3R7BYT3-F1
#
_entry.id   AF-A0A3R7BYT3-F1
#
_cell.length_a   1.000
_cell.length_b   1.000
_cell.length_c   1.000
_cell.angle_alpha   90.00
_cell.angle_beta   90.00
_cell.angle_gamma   90.00
#
_symmetry.space_group_name_H-M   'P 1'
#
loop_
_entity.id
_entity.type
_entity.pdbx_description
1 polymer ?
#
loop_
_entity_poly.entity_id
_entity_poly.type
_entity_poly.pdbx_seq_one_letter_code
_entity_poly.pdbx_strand_id
1 'polypeptide(L)'
;MNTRKPKTKSTNFFSEETARLLDLVKELKPFGCNMCERVAFEYNRSAHATWPERDDISLKRRFQGLNNKSKPTGTAYIPPNVERAKRLSMEIESKWKKEQAEERAVWKQEQADQRRREDEQRRQESLDREEREREARKREQQHEALMMMLMAKFLGSSN
;
A
#
# COMPACT_ATOMS: atom_id res chain seq x y z
N MET A 1 19.77 -24.99 11.78
CA MET A 1 19.33 -26.41 11.67
C MET A 1 17.94 -26.41 11.05
N ASN A 2 17.83 -26.67 9.74
CA ASN A 2 16.53 -26.69 9.06
C ASN A 2 15.92 -28.09 9.18
N THR A 3 15.07 -28.28 10.20
CA THR A 3 14.28 -29.50 10.37
C THR A 3 13.16 -29.51 9.33
N ARG A 4 13.42 -30.10 8.15
CA ARG A 4 12.35 -30.40 7.20
C ARG A 4 11.41 -31.41 7.88
N LYS A 5 10.17 -30.99 8.16
CA LYS A 5 9.12 -31.87 8.70
C LYS A 5 8.93 -33.08 7.77
N PRO A 6 8.72 -34.29 8.30
CA PRO A 6 8.54 -35.49 7.48
C PRO A 6 7.29 -35.37 6.60
N LYS A 7 7.42 -35.73 5.32
CA LYS A 7 6.29 -35.81 4.38
C LYS A 7 5.34 -36.92 4.85
N THR A 8 4.20 -36.57 5.43
CA THR A 8 3.12 -37.51 5.73
C THR A 8 2.53 -38.07 4.43
N LYS A 9 2.12 -39.35 4.46
CA LYS A 9 1.37 -39.98 3.36
C LYS A 9 0.15 -39.10 3.03
N SER A 10 -0.14 -38.85 1.75
CA SER A 10 -1.21 -37.94 1.34
C SER A 10 -2.59 -38.50 1.69
N THR A 11 -3.06 -38.20 2.89
CA THR A 11 -4.44 -38.47 3.31
C THR A 11 -5.37 -37.48 2.61
N ASN A 12 -6.45 -37.98 2.01
CA ASN A 12 -7.48 -37.14 1.39
C ASN A 12 -8.11 -36.20 2.42
N PHE A 13 -8.64 -35.06 1.95
CA PHE A 13 -9.36 -34.12 2.81
C PHE A 13 -10.78 -34.61 3.07
N PHE A 14 -11.19 -34.65 4.34
CA PHE A 14 -12.58 -34.92 4.69
C PHE A 14 -13.49 -33.72 4.34
N SER A 15 -14.80 -33.95 4.25
CA SER A 15 -15.77 -32.87 3.95
C SER A 15 -15.77 -31.80 5.05
N GLU A 16 -15.77 -32.22 6.31
CA GLU A 16 -15.71 -31.34 7.49
C GLU A 16 -14.37 -30.58 7.55
N GLU A 17 -13.27 -31.27 7.23
CA GLU A 17 -11.94 -30.69 7.11
C GLU A 17 -11.91 -29.56 6.08
N THR A 18 -12.60 -29.78 4.96
CA THR A 18 -12.75 -28.81 3.88
C THR A 18 -13.62 -27.63 4.30
N ALA A 19 -14.71 -27.87 5.02
CA ALA A 19 -15.59 -26.81 5.52
C ALA A 19 -14.83 -25.91 6.51
N ARG A 20 -14.06 -26.50 7.43
CA ARG A 20 -13.20 -25.76 8.38
C ARG A 20 -12.17 -24.89 7.67
N LEU A 21 -11.50 -25.43 6.65
CA LEU A 21 -10.57 -24.64 5.83
C LEU A 21 -11.27 -23.40 5.26
N LEU A 22 -12.50 -23.55 4.75
CA LEU A 22 -13.28 -22.43 4.21
C LEU A 22 -13.76 -21.45 5.29
N ASP A 23 -14.00 -21.90 6.52
CA ASP A 23 -14.27 -21.02 7.67
C ASP A 23 -13.03 -20.16 7.99
N LEU A 24 -11.85 -20.78 8.11
CA LEU A 24 -10.60 -20.07 8.37
C LEU A 24 -10.24 -19.09 7.25
N VAL A 25 -10.44 -19.48 5.98
CA VAL A 25 -10.22 -18.58 4.84
C VAL A 25 -11.20 -17.40 4.86
N LYS A 26 -12.45 -17.61 5.29
CA LYS A 26 -13.44 -16.54 5.44
C LYS A 26 -13.03 -15.54 6.52
N GLU A 27 -12.55 -16.03 7.67
CA GLU A 27 -12.18 -15.16 8.78
C GLU A 27 -10.85 -14.44 8.54
N LEU A 28 -9.83 -15.18 8.13
CA LEU A 28 -8.49 -14.64 7.96
C LEU A 28 -8.32 -13.83 6.67
N LYS A 29 -9.18 -14.06 5.66
CA LYS A 29 -9.11 -13.45 4.32
C LYS A 29 -7.67 -13.45 3.77
N PRO A 30 -7.03 -14.64 3.68
CA PRO A 30 -5.61 -14.77 3.38
C PRO A 30 -5.28 -14.23 1.97
N PHE A 31 -4.29 -13.35 1.88
CA PHE A 31 -3.77 -12.83 0.61
C PHE A 31 -2.24 -12.94 0.54
N GLY A 32 -1.68 -13.34 -0.61
CA GLY A 32 -0.24 -13.45 -0.81
C GLY A 32 0.42 -14.69 -0.17
N CYS A 33 1.75 -14.67 -0.10
CA CYS A 33 2.58 -15.84 0.25
C CYS A 33 2.58 -16.15 1.76
N ASN A 34 2.70 -15.14 2.61
CA ASN A 34 2.89 -15.29 4.07
C ASN A 34 1.57 -15.60 4.83
N MET A 35 0.44 -15.60 4.13
CA MET A 35 -0.89 -15.79 4.72
C MET A 35 -1.32 -17.26 4.80
N CYS A 36 -0.76 -18.14 3.96
CA CYS A 36 -1.07 -19.57 3.99
C CYS A 36 -0.52 -20.23 5.28
N GLU A 37 0.58 -19.70 5.80
CA GLU A 37 1.17 -20.13 7.08
C GLU A 37 0.23 -19.84 8.26
N ARG A 38 -0.42 -18.66 8.28
CA ARG A 38 -1.39 -18.32 9.33
C ARG A 38 -2.62 -19.22 9.29
N VAL A 39 -3.13 -19.53 8.09
CA VAL A 39 -4.24 -20.49 7.93
C VAL A 39 -3.81 -21.87 8.42
N ALA A 40 -2.62 -22.34 8.08
CA ALA A 40 -2.09 -23.63 8.55
C ALA A 40 -1.87 -23.67 10.05
N PHE A 41 -1.36 -22.59 10.64
CA PHE A 41 -1.18 -22.46 12.06
C PHE A 41 -2.52 -22.58 12.80
N GLU A 42 -3.53 -21.78 12.43
CA GLU A 42 -4.84 -21.82 13.09
C GLU A 42 -5.57 -23.13 12.83
N TYR A 43 -5.43 -23.68 11.62
CA TYR A 43 -5.97 -24.98 11.26
C TYR A 43 -5.46 -26.06 12.20
N ASN A 44 -4.14 -26.23 12.33
CA ASN A 44 -3.54 -27.29 13.16
C ASN A 44 -3.72 -27.03 14.65
N ARG A 45 -3.68 -25.77 15.10
CA ARG A 45 -3.84 -25.39 16.52
C ARG A 45 -5.17 -25.84 17.10
N SER A 46 -6.21 -25.85 16.27
CA SER A 46 -7.59 -26.08 16.71
C SER A 46 -8.26 -27.23 15.97
N ALA A 47 -7.49 -28.02 15.20
CA ALA A 47 -7.98 -29.19 14.48
C ALA A 47 -8.50 -30.25 15.46
N HIS A 48 -9.44 -31.05 14.96
CA HIS A 48 -9.90 -32.22 15.69
C HIS A 48 -8.73 -33.21 15.89
N ALA A 49 -8.63 -33.84 17.06
CA ALA A 49 -7.48 -34.69 17.42
C ALA A 49 -7.23 -35.87 16.47
N THR A 50 -8.25 -36.31 15.74
CA THR A 50 -8.15 -37.42 14.76
C THR A 50 -7.74 -36.95 13.36
N TRP A 51 -7.67 -35.65 13.11
CA TRP A 51 -7.31 -35.12 11.80
C TRP A 51 -5.79 -35.00 11.66
N PRO A 52 -5.24 -35.31 10.47
CA PRO A 52 -3.83 -35.15 10.23
C PRO A 52 -3.43 -33.67 10.23
N GLU A 53 -2.22 -33.37 10.70
CA GLU A 53 -1.63 -32.04 10.51
C GLU A 53 -1.50 -31.72 9.01
N ARG A 54 -1.82 -30.47 8.64
CA ARG A 54 -1.73 -29.96 7.28
C ARG A 54 -0.73 -28.83 7.18
N ASP A 55 0.14 -28.89 6.19
CA ASP A 55 1.01 -27.77 5.83
C ASP A 55 0.23 -26.69 5.04
N ASP A 56 0.80 -25.50 4.99
CA ASP A 56 0.28 -24.36 4.24
C ASP A 56 0.07 -24.69 2.76
N ILE A 57 0.97 -25.47 2.17
CA ILE A 57 0.93 -25.88 0.76
C ILE A 57 -0.27 -26.78 0.47
N SER A 58 -0.55 -27.78 1.30
CA SER A 58 -1.67 -28.70 1.10
C SER A 58 -3.01 -28.00 1.28
N LEU A 59 -3.15 -27.12 2.29
CA LEU A 59 -4.35 -26.31 2.49
C LEU A 59 -4.59 -25.37 1.31
N LYS A 60 -3.53 -24.67 0.86
CA LYS A 60 -3.59 -23.81 -0.33
C LYS A 60 -4.01 -24.59 -1.56
N ARG A 61 -3.40 -25.75 -1.82
CA ARG A 61 -3.75 -26.62 -2.95
C ARG A 61 -5.18 -27.11 -2.86
N ARG A 62 -5.67 -27.45 -1.66
CA ARG A 62 -7.06 -27.86 -1.44
C ARG A 62 -8.03 -26.73 -1.78
N PHE A 63 -7.79 -25.52 -1.27
CA PHE A 63 -8.61 -24.34 -1.55
C PHE A 63 -8.61 -23.99 -3.05
N GLN A 64 -7.44 -23.91 -3.67
CA GLN A 64 -7.31 -23.63 -5.10
C GLN A 64 -7.98 -24.72 -5.94
N GLY A 65 -7.87 -25.98 -5.54
CA GLY A 65 -8.57 -27.09 -6.20
C GLY A 65 -10.09 -26.96 -6.14
N LEU A 66 -10.66 -26.31 -5.12
CA LEU A 66 -12.09 -25.99 -5.08
C LEU A 66 -12.42 -24.79 -5.95
N ASN A 67 -11.63 -23.72 -5.85
CA ASN A 67 -11.84 -22.49 -6.59
C ASN A 67 -11.74 -22.71 -8.12
N ASN A 68 -10.80 -23.55 -8.55
CA ASN A 68 -10.52 -23.81 -9.97
C ASN A 68 -11.44 -24.87 -10.58
N LYS A 69 -12.28 -25.56 -9.79
CA LYS A 69 -13.28 -26.47 -10.36
C LYS A 69 -14.18 -25.68 -11.31
N SER A 70 -14.21 -26.10 -12.57
CA SER A 70 -15.15 -25.61 -13.55
C SER A 70 -16.57 -25.99 -13.13
N LYS A 71 -17.53 -25.12 -13.44
CA LYS A 71 -18.94 -25.52 -13.37
C LYS A 71 -19.12 -26.67 -14.37
N PRO A 72 -19.72 -27.81 -13.99
CA PRO A 72 -20.00 -28.87 -14.97
C PRO A 72 -20.93 -28.31 -16.05
N THR A 73 -20.60 -28.51 -17.33
CA THR A 73 -21.47 -28.10 -18.43
C THR A 73 -22.73 -28.98 -18.42
N GLY A 74 -23.91 -28.37 -18.24
CA GLY A 74 -25.20 -29.07 -18.33
C GLY A 74 -25.86 -29.43 -16.99
N THR A 75 -25.26 -29.14 -15.84
CA THR A 75 -25.95 -29.26 -14.54
C THR A 75 -25.91 -27.94 -13.76
N ALA A 76 -27.06 -27.52 -13.23
CA ALA A 76 -27.17 -26.30 -12.41
C ALA A 76 -26.60 -26.49 -10.99
N TYR A 77 -26.31 -27.72 -10.59
CA TYR A 77 -25.82 -28.04 -9.26
C TYR A 77 -24.32 -27.74 -9.12
N ILE A 78 -24.00 -26.81 -8.23
CA ILE A 78 -22.62 -26.51 -7.82
C ILE A 78 -22.45 -27.04 -6.39
N PRO A 79 -21.45 -27.90 -6.12
CA PRO A 79 -21.22 -28.40 -4.77
C PRO A 79 -20.99 -27.24 -3.77
N PRO A 80 -21.57 -27.27 -2.56
CA PRO A 80 -21.54 -26.14 -1.62
C PRO A 80 -20.12 -25.63 -1.32
N ASN A 81 -19.15 -26.53 -1.10
CA ASN A 81 -17.76 -26.15 -0.83
C ASN A 81 -17.06 -25.49 -2.05
N VAL A 82 -17.46 -25.85 -3.27
CA VAL A 82 -16.94 -25.23 -4.51
C VAL A 82 -17.50 -23.83 -4.67
N GLU A 83 -18.81 -23.68 -4.50
CA GLU A 83 -19.45 -22.37 -4.56
C GLU A 83 -18.88 -21.43 -3.51
N ARG A 84 -18.75 -21.92 -2.27
CA ARG A 84 -18.21 -21.17 -1.15
C ARG A 84 -16.76 -20.75 -1.40
N ALA A 85 -15.90 -21.64 -1.89
CA ALA A 85 -14.51 -21.30 -2.22
C ALA A 85 -14.43 -20.18 -3.29
N LYS A 86 -15.27 -20.25 -4.33
CA LYS A 86 -15.32 -19.21 -5.37
C LYS A 86 -15.76 -17.86 -4.81
N ARG A 87 -16.81 -17.83 -4.00
CA ARG A 87 -17.28 -16.60 -3.34
C ARG A 87 -16.18 -15.97 -2.47
N LEU A 88 -15.50 -16.79 -1.67
CA LEU A 88 -14.39 -16.32 -0.83
C LEU A 88 -13.22 -15.79 -1.66
N SER A 89 -12.85 -16.45 -2.76
CA SER A 89 -11.78 -15.97 -3.66
C SER A 89 -12.11 -14.57 -4.19
N MET A 90 -13.33 -14.35 -4.67
CA MET A 90 -13.77 -13.05 -5.17
C MET A 90 -13.77 -11.97 -4.08
N GLU A 91 -14.24 -12.30 -2.87
CA GLU A 91 -14.28 -11.36 -1.76
C GLU A 91 -12.87 -10.94 -1.31
N ILE A 92 -11.95 -11.91 -1.20
CA ILE A 92 -10.55 -11.68 -0.85
C ILE A 92 -9.87 -10.80 -1.91
N GLU A 93 -10.03 -11.15 -3.20
CA GLU A 93 -9.47 -10.34 -4.30
C GLU A 93 -10.06 -8.93 -4.35
N SER A 94 -11.36 -8.78 -4.14
CA SER A 94 -12.00 -7.47 -4.12
C SER A 94 -11.50 -6.62 -2.96
N LYS A 95 -11.33 -7.20 -1.77
CA LYS A 95 -10.79 -6.49 -0.61
C LYS A 95 -9.36 -6.02 -0.88
N TRP A 96 -8.51 -6.92 -1.36
CA TRP A 96 -7.13 -6.60 -1.72
C TRP A 96 -7.02 -5.46 -2.75
N LYS A 97 -7.84 -5.51 -3.80
CA LYS A 97 -7.86 -4.46 -4.84
C LYS A 97 -8.26 -3.10 -4.28
N LYS A 98 -9.20 -3.06 -3.33
CA LYS A 98 -9.62 -1.81 -2.67
C LYS A 98 -8.50 -1.24 -1.82
N GLU A 99 -7.90 -2.06 -0.97
CA GLU A 99 -6.78 -1.66 -0.10
C GLU A 99 -5.59 -1.13 -0.91
N GLN A 100 -5.23 -1.81 -2.00
CA GLN A 100 -4.20 -1.34 -2.92
C GLN A 100 -4.56 -0.03 -3.65
N ALA A 101 -5.83 0.15 -4.00
CA ALA A 101 -6.28 1.38 -4.64
C ALA A 101 -6.24 2.57 -3.67
N GLU A 102 -6.61 2.33 -2.40
CA GLU A 102 -6.55 3.32 -1.32
C GLU A 102 -5.10 3.73 -1.03
N GLU A 103 -4.18 2.78 -0.86
CA GLU A 103 -2.75 3.07 -0.66
C GLU A 103 -2.18 3.89 -1.82
N ARG A 104 -2.50 3.51 -3.07
CA ARG A 104 -2.07 4.26 -4.25
C ARG A 104 -2.69 5.67 -4.31
N ALA A 105 -3.91 5.84 -3.83
CA ALA A 105 -4.57 7.14 -3.78
C ALA A 105 -3.88 8.07 -2.76
N VAL A 106 -3.57 7.54 -1.57
CA VAL A 106 -2.83 8.27 -0.52
C VAL A 106 -1.47 8.72 -1.05
N TRP A 107 -0.70 7.82 -1.68
CA TRP A 107 0.60 8.18 -2.25
C TRP A 107 0.49 9.28 -3.31
N LYS A 108 -0.51 9.21 -4.20
CA LYS A 108 -0.74 10.26 -5.20
C LYS A 108 -1.10 11.60 -4.58
N GLN A 109 -1.91 11.59 -3.53
CA GLN A 109 -2.30 12.79 -2.80
C GLN A 109 -1.08 13.43 -2.12
N GLU A 110 -0.27 12.63 -1.42
CA GLU A 110 0.95 13.10 -0.78
C GLU A 110 1.95 13.70 -1.78
N GLN A 111 2.12 13.06 -2.95
CA GLN A 111 2.94 13.61 -4.04
C GLN A 111 2.40 14.94 -4.57
N ALA A 112 1.08 15.09 -4.70
CA ALA A 112 0.48 16.34 -5.12
C ALA A 112 0.67 17.43 -4.06
N ASP A 113 0.52 17.10 -2.78
CA ASP A 113 0.71 18.02 -1.65
C ASP A 113 2.15 18.48 -1.56
N GLN A 114 3.10 17.56 -1.74
CA GLN A 114 4.53 17.87 -1.78
C GLN A 114 4.85 18.87 -2.90
N ARG A 115 4.34 18.65 -4.12
CA ARG A 115 4.52 19.58 -5.23
C ARG A 115 3.93 20.96 -4.92
N ARG A 116 2.76 21.03 -4.28
CA ARG A 116 2.16 22.31 -3.88
C ARG A 116 3.05 23.07 -2.89
N ARG A 117 3.58 22.39 -1.87
CA ARG A 117 4.51 23.00 -0.90
C ARG A 117 5.77 23.53 -1.58
N GLU A 118 6.34 22.74 -2.50
CA GLU A 118 7.52 23.15 -3.26
C GLU A 118 7.22 24.35 -4.17
N ASP A 119 6.06 24.39 -4.82
CA ASP A 119 5.63 25.52 -5.64
C ASP A 119 5.43 26.80 -4.80
N GLU A 120 4.81 26.68 -3.62
CA GLU A 120 4.62 27.77 -2.66
C GLU A 120 5.95 28.30 -2.14
N GLN A 121 6.87 27.40 -1.79
CA GLN A 121 8.22 27.78 -1.36
C GLN A 121 8.95 28.55 -2.47
N ARG A 122 8.91 28.06 -3.72
CA ARG A 122 9.53 28.77 -4.85
C ARG A 122 8.93 30.15 -5.08
N ARG A 123 7.61 30.32 -4.89
CA ARG A 123 6.96 31.63 -4.98
C ARG A 123 7.44 32.56 -3.87
N GLN A 124 7.52 32.06 -2.64
CA GLN A 124 8.00 32.85 -1.51
C GLN A 124 9.46 33.29 -1.71
N GLU A 125 10.34 32.38 -2.12
CA GLU A 125 11.74 32.69 -2.41
C GLU A 125 11.90 33.74 -3.52
N SER A 126 11.00 33.71 -4.53
CA SER A 126 10.96 34.73 -5.58
C SER A 126 10.56 36.11 -5.05
N LEU A 127 9.55 36.17 -4.17
CA LEU A 127 9.12 37.42 -3.53
C LEU A 127 10.23 37.99 -2.64
N ASP A 128 10.85 37.16 -1.81
CA ASP A 128 11.94 37.54 -0.93
C ASP A 128 13.18 38.00 -1.71
N ARG A 129 13.43 37.44 -2.90
CA ARG A 129 14.49 37.91 -3.80
C ARG A 129 14.15 39.28 -4.37
N GLU A 130 12.94 39.46 -4.88
CA GLU A 130 12.50 40.71 -5.49
C GLU A 130 12.47 41.86 -4.47
N GLU A 131 12.07 41.59 -3.22
CA GLU A 131 12.13 42.56 -2.12
C GLU A 131 13.57 42.99 -1.82
N ARG A 132 14.51 42.04 -1.70
CA ARG A 132 15.94 42.34 -1.51
C ARG A 132 16.50 43.20 -2.63
N GLU A 133 16.11 42.94 -3.88
CA GLU A 133 16.53 43.75 -5.03
C GLU A 133 15.95 45.18 -4.97
N ARG A 134 14.68 45.34 -4.56
CA ARG A 134 14.07 46.66 -4.36
C ARG A 134 14.77 47.45 -3.25
N GLU A 135 15.07 46.80 -2.14
CA GLU A 135 15.81 47.43 -1.04
C GLU A 135 17.21 47.86 -1.46
N ALA A 136 17.95 47.00 -2.19
CA ALA A 136 19.28 47.32 -2.68
C ALA A 136 19.26 48.56 -3.60
N ARG A 137 18.33 48.61 -4.57
CA ARG A 137 18.17 49.77 -5.46
C ARG A 137 17.86 51.05 -4.68
N LYS A 138 17.04 50.96 -3.64
CA LYS A 138 16.72 52.12 -2.79
C LYS A 138 17.95 52.61 -2.04
N ARG A 139 18.79 51.70 -1.52
CA ARG A 139 20.06 52.04 -0.84
C ARG A 139 21.05 52.68 -1.81
N GLU A 140 21.18 52.15 -3.02
CA GLU A 140 22.03 52.72 -4.08
C GLU A 140 21.59 54.14 -4.45
N GLN A 141 20.29 54.36 -4.71
CA GLN A 141 19.75 55.70 -5.00
C GLN A 141 19.99 56.68 -3.85
N GLN A 142 19.81 56.23 -2.60
CA GLN A 142 20.11 57.06 -1.42
C GLN A 142 21.59 57.42 -1.33
N HIS A 143 22.48 56.46 -1.58
CA HIS A 143 23.92 56.67 -1.59
C HIS A 143 24.36 57.63 -2.70
N GLU A 144 23.85 57.45 -3.92
CA GLU A 144 24.12 58.36 -5.06
C GLU A 144 23.65 59.79 -4.78
N ALA A 145 22.43 59.96 -4.25
CA ALA A 145 21.90 61.27 -3.88
C ALA A 145 22.77 61.97 -2.82
N LEU A 146 23.23 61.22 -1.80
CA LEU A 146 24.14 61.75 -0.78
C LEU A 146 25.49 62.17 -1.37
N MET A 147 26.07 61.37 -2.27
CA MET A 147 27.33 61.70 -2.96
C MET A 147 27.19 62.93 -3.85
N MET A 148 26.11 63.04 -4.64
CA MET A 148 25.83 64.24 -5.42
C MET A 148 25.68 65.49 -4.55
N MET A 149 24.96 65.39 -3.43
CA MET A 149 24.82 66.50 -2.47
C MET A 149 26.18 66.92 -1.88
N LEU A 150 27.04 65.96 -1.54
CA LEU A 150 28.39 66.24 -1.04
C LEU A 150 29.25 66.93 -2.10
N MET A 151 29.25 66.42 -3.34
CA MET A 151 29.99 67.01 -4.47
C MET A 151 29.51 68.41 -4.80
N ALA A 152 28.19 68.66 -4.77
CA ALA A 152 27.62 70.00 -4.98
C ALA A 152 28.07 70.99 -3.90
N LYS A 153 28.22 70.55 -2.65
CA LYS A 153 28.69 71.39 -1.55
C LYS A 153 30.18 71.73 -1.68
N PHE A 154 31.00 70.80 -2.19
CA PHE A 154 32.41 71.05 -2.48
C PHE A 154 32.61 71.97 -3.70
N LEU A 155 31.80 71.81 -4.76
CA LEU A 155 31.88 72.64 -5.97
C LEU A 155 31.25 74.04 -5.78
N GLY A 156 30.24 74.16 -4.92
CA GLY A 156 29.59 75.43 -4.58
C GLY A 156 30.33 76.28 -3.53
N SER A 157 31.36 75.73 -2.89
CA SER A 157 32.23 76.45 -1.94
C SER A 157 33.49 77.07 -2.57
N SER A 158 33.60 77.05 -3.90
CA SER A 158 34.63 77.80 -4.62
C SER A 158 34.05 79.11 -5.15
N ASN A 159 34.01 80.14 -4.29
CA ASN A 159 33.90 81.54 -4.69
C ASN A 159 34.71 82.40 -3.71
#